data_AF-U6D4J0-F1
#
_entry.id   AF-U6D4J0-F1
#
_cell.length_a   1.000
_cell.length_b   1.000
_cell.length_c   1.000
_cell.angle_alpha   90.00
_cell.angle_beta   90.00
_cell.angle_gamma   90.00
#
_symmetry.space_group_name_H-M   'P 1'
#
loop_
_entity.id
_entity.type
_entity.pdbx_description
1 polymer ?
#
loop_
_entity_poly.entity_id
_entity_poly.type
_entity_poly.pdbx_seq_one_letter_code
_entity_poly.pdbx_strand_id
1 'polypeptide(L)'
;ELAALFAPYGTVMSCAVMKQFAFVHMRENAGALRAIEALHGHELRPGRALVVEMSRPRPLNTWKIFVGNVSAACTSQELRSLFERRGRVIECDVVKDYAFVHM
;
A
#
# COMPACT_ATOMS: atom_id res chain seq x y z
N GLU A 1 14.15 5.95 -11.08
CA GLU A 1 14.86 5.58 -9.84
C GLU A 1 14.51 4.16 -9.40
N LEU A 2 13.27 3.88 -8.98
CA LEU A 2 12.85 2.52 -8.56
C LEU A 2 13.05 1.43 -9.63
N ALA A 3 12.61 1.66 -10.88
CA ALA A 3 12.83 0.67 -11.94
C ALA A 3 14.33 0.37 -12.19
N ALA A 4 15.18 1.38 -12.10
CA ALA A 4 16.63 1.21 -12.24
C ALA A 4 17.25 0.47 -11.04
N LEU A 5 16.73 0.68 -9.83
CA LEU A 5 17.14 -0.05 -8.63
C LEU A 5 16.82 -1.55 -8.72
N PHE A 6 15.72 -1.92 -9.40
CA PHE A 6 15.28 -3.31 -9.56
C PHE A 6 15.89 -4.01 -10.79
N ALA A 7 16.39 -3.25 -11.77
CA ALA A 7 16.95 -3.78 -13.02
C ALA A 7 18.11 -4.79 -12.84
N PRO A 8 19.02 -4.66 -11.86
CA PRO A 8 20.08 -5.66 -11.63
C PRO A 8 19.56 -7.05 -11.23
N TYR A 9 18.34 -7.13 -10.70
CA TYR A 9 17.78 -8.36 -10.17
C TYR A 9 16.95 -9.14 -11.19
N GLY A 10 16.51 -8.49 -12.28
CA GLY A 10 15.75 -9.13 -13.37
C GLY A 10 15.06 -8.12 -14.28
N THR A 11 14.22 -8.62 -15.19
CA THR A 11 13.53 -7.75 -16.15
C THR A 11 12.30 -7.10 -15.51
N VAL A 12 12.33 -5.78 -15.34
CA VAL A 12 11.16 -5.01 -14.87
C VAL A 12 10.15 -4.87 -16.00
N MET A 13 8.97 -5.45 -15.84
CA MET A 13 7.86 -5.36 -16.81
C MET A 13 7.02 -4.11 -16.63
N SER A 14 6.79 -3.71 -15.38
CA SER A 14 6.04 -2.50 -15.06
C SER A 14 6.47 -1.98 -13.69
N CYS A 15 6.45 -0.65 -13.54
CA CYS A 15 6.68 0.01 -12.27
C CYS A 15 5.64 1.12 -12.11
N ALA A 16 4.77 0.99 -11.10
CA ALA A 16 3.74 1.96 -10.77
C ALA A 16 4.05 2.59 -9.42
N VAL A 17 4.43 3.87 -9.41
CA VAL A 17 4.71 4.62 -8.18
C VAL A 17 3.45 5.34 -7.73
N MET A 18 3.08 5.15 -6.47
CA MET A 18 1.99 5.86 -5.79
C MET A 18 2.54 6.68 -4.62
N LYS A 19 1.66 7.49 -4.01
CA LYS A 19 2.04 8.52 -3.01
C LYS A 19 3.05 8.03 -1.97
N GLN A 20 2.84 6.85 -1.38
CA GLN A 20 3.65 6.35 -0.27
C GLN A 20 4.27 4.96 -0.52
N PHE A 21 4.00 4.35 -1.68
CA PHE A 21 4.44 2.99 -2.01
C PHE A 21 4.50 2.82 -3.54
N ALA A 22 5.16 1.76 -4.00
CA ALA A 22 5.25 1.44 -5.41
C ALA A 22 5.02 -0.06 -5.64
N PHE A 23 4.50 -0.40 -6.82
CA PHE A 23 4.42 -1.77 -7.31
C PHE A 23 5.44 -1.97 -8.43
N VAL A 24 6.26 -3.00 -8.31
CA VAL A 24 7.21 -3.42 -9.35
C VAL A 24 6.83 -4.82 -9.80
N HIS A 25 6.53 -4.96 -11.08
CA HIS A 25 6.25 -6.25 -11.70
C HIS A 25 7.53 -6.77 -12.35
N MET A 26 8.09 -7.85 -11.80
CA MET A 26 9.26 -8.54 -12.34
C MET A 26 8.81 -9.66 -13.28
N ARG A 27 9.53 -9.87 -14.37
CA ARG A 27 9.28 -11.00 -15.28
C ARG A 27 9.57 -12.34 -14.61
N GLU A 28 10.69 -12.43 -13.89
CA GLU A 28 11.15 -13.66 -13.26
C GLU A 28 10.89 -13.66 -11.75
N ASN A 29 10.26 -14.73 -11.24
CA ASN A 29 10.04 -14.90 -9.79
C ASN A 29 11.37 -14.93 -9.01
N ALA A 30 12.38 -15.62 -9.52
CA ALA A 30 13.71 -15.65 -8.90
C ALA A 30 14.35 -14.25 -8.82
N GLY A 31 14.09 -13.39 -9.81
CA GLY A 31 14.55 -11.99 -9.79
C GLY A 31 13.84 -11.16 -8.74
N ALA A 32 12.54 -11.35 -8.58
CA ALA A 32 11.76 -10.70 -7.53
C ALA A 32 12.25 -11.08 -6.11
N LEU A 33 12.51 -12.37 -5.87
CA LEU A 33 13.01 -12.86 -4.57
C LEU A 33 14.37 -12.24 -4.21
N ARG A 34 15.32 -12.23 -5.15
CA ARG A 34 16.63 -11.58 -4.93
C ARG A 34 16.49 -10.07 -4.68
N ALA A 35 15.59 -9.41 -5.41
CA ALA A 35 15.33 -7.98 -5.22
C ALA A 35 14.77 -7.71 -3.81
N ILE A 36 13.85 -8.55 -3.32
CA ILE A 36 13.33 -8.44 -1.95
C ILE A 36 14.44 -8.60 -0.93
N GLU A 37 15.24 -9.67 -1.01
CA GLU A 37 16.32 -9.92 -0.05
C GLU A 37 17.36 -8.79 -0.02
N ALA A 38 17.71 -8.22 -1.18
CA ALA A 38 18.75 -7.21 -1.28
C ALA A 38 18.27 -5.77 -1.04
N LEU A 39 17.01 -5.45 -1.36
CA LEU A 39 16.49 -4.08 -1.30
C LEU A 39 15.61 -3.83 -0.07
N HIS A 40 15.19 -4.88 0.65
CA HIS A 40 14.51 -4.70 1.92
C HIS A 40 15.48 -4.08 2.94
N GLY A 41 15.07 -2.96 3.56
CA GLY A 41 15.91 -2.16 4.44
C GLY A 41 16.82 -1.16 3.71
N HIS A 42 16.85 -1.16 2.37
CA HIS A 42 17.70 -0.26 1.61
C HIS A 42 17.21 1.20 1.67
N GLU A 43 18.08 2.14 1.98
CA GLU A 43 17.73 3.56 2.03
C GLU A 43 17.86 4.22 0.65
N LEU A 44 16.73 4.39 -0.04
CA LEU A 44 16.69 5.16 -1.29
C LEU A 44 16.83 6.67 -1.03
N ARG A 45 16.33 7.13 0.12
CA ARG A 45 16.51 8.49 0.62
C ARG A 45 16.98 8.41 2.07
N PRO A 46 17.86 9.34 2.52
CA PRO A 46 18.37 9.32 3.89
C PRO A 46 17.24 9.24 4.92
N GLY A 47 17.33 8.26 5.82
CA GLY A 47 16.37 8.07 6.91
C GLY A 47 15.03 7.46 6.48
N ARG A 48 14.91 6.90 5.26
CA ARG A 48 13.74 6.13 4.83
C ARG A 48 14.14 4.84 4.13
N ALA A 49 14.30 3.79 4.94
CA ALA A 49 14.47 2.43 4.48
C ALA A 49 13.24 1.95 3.69
N LEU A 50 13.49 1.30 2.55
CA LEU A 50 12.46 0.65 1.75
C LEU A 50 11.99 -0.63 2.43
N VAL A 51 10.68 -0.85 2.42
CA VAL A 51 10.09 -2.16 2.71
C VAL A 51 9.77 -2.79 1.37
N VAL A 52 10.53 -3.82 1.02
CA VAL A 52 10.35 -4.58 -0.22
C VAL A 52 9.85 -5.97 0.15
N GLU A 53 8.70 -6.35 -0.40
CA GLU A 53 8.02 -7.62 -0.11
C GLU A 53 7.26 -8.10 -1.34
N MET A 54 6.89 -9.39 -1.36
CA MET A 54 5.99 -9.92 -2.38
C MET A 54 4.63 -9.21 -2.30
N SER A 55 4.20 -8.63 -3.42
CA SER A 55 2.91 -7.94 -3.48
C SER A 55 1.79 -8.93 -3.20
N ARG A 56 1.02 -8.66 -2.15
CA ARG A 56 -0.20 -9.41 -1.87
C ARG A 56 -1.31 -8.88 -2.78
N PRO A 57 -2.06 -9.75 -3.46
CA PRO A 57 -3.21 -9.30 -4.24
C PRO A 57 -4.16 -8.53 -3.31
N ARG A 58 -4.78 -7.47 -3.85
CA ARG A 58 -5.84 -6.79 -3.13
C ARG A 58 -6.91 -7.82 -2.78
N PRO A 59 -7.45 -7.80 -1.55
CA PRO A 59 -8.48 -8.75 -1.19
C PRO A 59 -9.66 -8.62 -2.16
N LEU A 60 -9.97 -9.72 -2.84
CA LEU A 60 -11.13 -9.81 -3.73
C LEU A 60 -12.41 -9.61 -2.91
N ASN A 61 -13.47 -9.09 -3.53
CA ASN A 61 -14.78 -8.87 -2.91
C ASN A 61 -14.78 -7.86 -1.74
N THR A 62 -14.02 -6.79 -1.90
CA THR A 62 -13.99 -5.69 -0.93
C THR A 62 -14.44 -4.39 -1.58
N TRP A 63 -15.06 -3.51 -0.79
CA TRP A 63 -15.64 -2.26 -1.26
C TRP A 63 -15.02 -1.07 -0.55
N LYS A 64 -14.66 -0.06 -1.33
CA LYS A 64 -14.20 1.23 -0.81
C LYS A 64 -15.38 2.18 -0.72
N ILE A 65 -15.78 2.51 0.49
CA ILE A 65 -16.91 3.37 0.82
C ILE A 65 -16.37 4.77 1.10
N PHE A 66 -16.93 5.78 0.44
CA PHE A 66 -16.68 7.18 0.75
C PHE A 66 -17.68 7.64 1.82
N VAL A 67 -17.20 8.33 2.84
CA VAL A 67 -18.00 8.93 3.90
C VAL A 67 -17.70 10.43 3.92
N GLY A 68 -18.65 11.24 3.45
CA GLY A 68 -18.52 12.70 3.46
C GLY A 68 -19.07 13.32 4.74
N ASN A 69 -18.82 14.62 4.91
CA ASN A 69 -19.31 15.41 6.04
C ASN A 69 -18.90 14.82 7.40
N VAL A 70 -17.68 14.31 7.45
CA VAL A 70 -17.06 13.80 8.67
C VAL A 70 -16.55 15.01 9.45
N SER A 71 -16.94 15.11 10.73
CA SER A 71 -16.43 16.18 11.61
C SER A 71 -14.90 16.14 11.66
N ALA A 72 -14.25 17.30 11.66
CA ALA A 72 -12.79 17.38 11.82
C ALA A 72 -12.28 16.78 13.15
N ALA A 73 -13.15 16.63 14.14
CA ALA A 73 -12.85 15.95 15.40
C ALA A 73 -13.05 14.43 15.35
N CYS A 74 -13.69 13.90 14.31
CA CYS A 74 -13.97 12.49 14.18
C CYS A 74 -12.69 11.72 13.85
N THR A 75 -12.47 10.64 14.58
CA THR A 75 -11.31 9.77 14.46
C THR A 75 -11.60 8.57 13.56
N SER A 76 -10.55 8.00 12.96
CA SER A 76 -10.65 6.74 12.22
C SER A 76 -11.15 5.60 13.10
N GLN A 77 -10.89 5.63 14.41
CA GLN A 77 -11.35 4.61 15.35
C GLN A 77 -12.88 4.65 15.55
N GLU A 78 -13.47 5.85 15.68
CA GLU A 78 -14.92 6.02 15.81
C GLU A 78 -15.65 5.50 14.57
N LEU A 79 -15.17 5.88 13.37
CA LEU A 79 -15.72 5.38 12.11
C LEU A 79 -15.52 3.86 11.98
N ARG A 80 -14.32 3.35 12.27
CA ARG A 80 -14.05 1.91 12.26
C ARG A 80 -15.06 1.16 13.14
N SER A 81 -15.23 1.56 14.40
CA SER A 81 -16.20 0.94 15.32
C SER A 81 -17.64 1.00 14.80
N LEU A 82 -18.02 2.08 14.11
CA LEU A 82 -19.34 2.19 13.49
C LEU A 82 -19.54 1.16 12.38
N PHE A 83 -18.57 1.01 11.48
CA PHE A 83 -18.65 0.11 10.31
C PHE A 83 -18.39 -1.36 10.67
N GLU A 84 -17.58 -1.65 11.70
CA GLU A 84 -17.31 -3.01 12.19
C GLU A 84 -18.58 -3.76 12.62
N ARG A 85 -19.65 -3.03 12.99
CA ARG A 85 -20.97 -3.60 13.28
C ARG A 85 -21.67 -4.20 12.06
N ARG A 86 -21.24 -3.86 10.85
CA ARG A 86 -21.84 -4.30 9.57
C ARG A 86 -20.98 -5.30 8.83
N GLY A 87 -19.69 -5.38 9.15
CA GLY A 87 -18.74 -6.28 8.51
C GLY A 87 -17.31 -5.96 8.90
N ARG A 88 -16.36 -6.75 8.42
CA ARG A 88 -14.94 -6.55 8.73
C ARG A 88 -14.44 -5.26 8.08
N VAL A 89 -13.82 -4.36 8.84
CA VAL A 89 -13.14 -3.18 8.30
C VAL A 89 -11.66 -3.49 8.09
N ILE A 90 -11.23 -3.42 6.83
CA ILE A 90 -9.85 -3.67 6.40
C ILE A 90 -9.00 -2.42 6.62
N GLU A 91 -9.47 -1.28 6.13
CA GLU A 91 -8.78 0.02 6.21
C GLU A 91 -9.80 1.12 6.51
N CYS A 92 -9.40 2.14 7.27
CA CYS A 92 -10.25 3.29 7.57
C CYS A 92 -9.38 4.54 7.70
N ASP A 93 -9.49 5.44 6.73
CA ASP A 93 -8.70 6.67 6.67
C ASP A 93 -9.62 7.88 6.78
N VAL A 94 -9.29 8.81 7.68
CA VAL A 94 -9.96 10.11 7.78
C VAL A 94 -9.06 11.16 7.17
N VAL A 95 -9.61 11.95 6.25
CA VAL A 95 -8.93 13.03 5.55
C VAL A 95 -9.79 14.28 5.65
N LYS A 96 -9.39 15.19 6.54
CA LYS A 96 -10.09 16.47 6.78
C LYS A 96 -11.56 16.26 7.14
N ASP A 97 -12.46 16.51 6.17
CA ASP A 97 -13.90 16.52 6.27
C ASP A 97 -14.58 15.28 5.64
N TYR A 98 -13.78 14.29 5.24
CA TYR A 98 -14.27 13.03 4.68
C TYR A 98 -13.41 11.84 5.11
N ALA A 99 -13.90 10.63 4.87
CA ALA A 99 -13.21 9.39 5.16
C ALA A 99 -13.41 8.35 4.05
N PHE A 100 -12.48 7.40 3.99
CA PHE A 100 -12.61 6.18 3.21
C PHE A 100 -12.61 4.98 4.13
N VAL A 101 -13.62 4.12 4.00
CA VAL A 101 -13.70 2.85 4.72
C VAL A 101 -13.62 1.73 3.70
N HIS A 102 -12.63 0.86 3.84
CA HIS A 102 -12.47 -0.34 3.03
C HIS A 102 -13.01 -1.53 3.83
N MET A 103 -14.07 -2.15 3.33
CA MET A 103 -14.69 -3.34 3.92
C MET A 103 -14.50 -4.56 3.01
#